data_AF-A0A4E0R076-F1
#
_entry.id   AF-A0A4E0R076-F1
#
_cell.length_a   1.000
_cell.length_b   1.000
_cell.length_c   1.000
_cell.angle_alpha   90.00
_cell.angle_beta   90.00
_cell.angle_gamma   90.00
#
_symmetry.space_group_name_H-M   'P 1'
#
loop_
_entity.id
_entity.type
_entity.pdbx_description
1 polymer ?
#
loop_
_entity_poly.entity_id
_entity_poly.type
_entity_poly.pdbx_seq_one_letter_code
_entity_poly.pdbx_strand_id
1 'polypeptide(L)'
;MPFGRETGHKSSINGAASLSRVDRHRVLGFWLGRDLSFPHHHQLASKSAFRVLNMIRRSFRCFFRDGFPIIFGTYTRPLLKYGSQVVHPGLVRDREILERVQRASTKAVCDLSHLPYHFCPSLLNVYPLDLRRVGGDLFLMFHLFDSVQNDCFSVGPASSLRGHPRKQTSVMSEKKLLAISFCYLVLDIFAFSLVLPWLPTLFEFFEEKPDGLHRFTKTIIRRVSSVLSIENPASWDNVVMGGLVTSAFSLCHCLSSTVAGALSDLYSRRPLLISLQVTPQSFELNFLFSLVYLRETIV
;
A
#
# COMPACT_ATOMS: atom_id res chain seq x y z
N MET A 1 -6.21 -4.17 35.16
CA MET A 1 -7.37 -3.26 35.33
C MET A 1 -8.35 -3.52 34.22
N PRO A 2 -9.67 -3.61 34.51
CA PRO A 2 -10.66 -3.92 33.49
C PRO A 2 -10.81 -2.70 32.58
N PHE A 3 -10.60 -2.91 31.29
CA PHE A 3 -10.67 -1.90 30.24
C PHE A 3 -11.68 -2.38 29.21
N GLY A 4 -12.75 -1.63 28.95
CA GLY A 4 -13.79 -2.06 28.01
C GLY A 4 -15.15 -1.36 28.19
N ARG A 5 -16.10 -1.78 27.34
CA ARG A 5 -17.51 -1.33 27.31
C ARG A 5 -18.25 -1.69 28.60
N GLU A 6 -19.36 -0.99 28.86
CA GLU A 6 -20.23 -1.25 30.02
C GLU A 6 -20.83 -2.65 29.96
N THR A 7 -20.12 -3.60 30.56
CA THR A 7 -20.73 -4.81 31.07
C THR A 7 -20.94 -4.52 32.56
N GLY A 8 -22.16 -4.63 33.08
CA GLY A 8 -22.48 -4.32 34.48
C GLY A 8 -21.79 -5.21 35.53
N HIS A 9 -20.70 -5.89 35.17
CA HIS A 9 -19.96 -6.82 36.00
C HIS A 9 -18.77 -6.13 36.68
N LYS A 10 -18.81 -6.08 38.01
CA LYS A 10 -17.65 -5.69 38.83
C LYS A 10 -16.60 -6.81 38.77
N SER A 11 -15.47 -6.56 38.13
CA SER A 11 -14.36 -7.52 38.07
C SER A 11 -13.52 -7.44 39.34
N SER A 12 -13.36 -8.57 40.03
CA SER A 12 -12.44 -8.73 41.18
C SER A 12 -11.29 -9.64 40.78
N ILE A 13 -10.05 -9.26 41.11
CA ILE A 13 -8.92 -10.20 41.05
C ILE A 13 -8.88 -10.93 42.39
N ASN A 14 -8.89 -12.27 42.36
CA ASN A 14 -8.73 -13.15 43.52
C ASN A 14 -9.67 -12.86 44.72
N GLY A 15 -10.87 -12.32 44.46
CA GLY A 15 -11.88 -12.04 45.50
C GLY A 15 -11.56 -10.94 46.51
N ALA A 16 -10.38 -10.29 46.45
CA ALA A 16 -9.91 -9.41 47.53
C ALA A 16 -9.83 -7.91 47.17
N ALA A 17 -9.79 -7.54 45.89
CA ALA A 17 -9.66 -6.15 45.47
C ALA A 17 -10.59 -5.79 44.31
N SER A 18 -11.53 -4.87 44.56
CA SER A 18 -12.34 -4.26 43.51
C SER A 18 -11.46 -3.35 42.67
N LEU A 19 -11.29 -3.66 41.38
CA LEU A 19 -10.49 -2.84 40.49
C LEU A 19 -11.21 -1.52 40.19
N SER A 20 -10.49 -0.41 40.32
CA SER A 20 -10.98 0.88 39.85
C SER A 20 -11.09 0.86 38.32
N ARG A 21 -12.23 1.32 37.81
CA ARG A 21 -12.47 1.46 36.38
C ARG A 21 -11.63 2.63 35.87
N VAL A 22 -10.89 2.41 34.79
CA VAL A 22 -10.01 3.42 34.20
C VAL A 22 -10.45 3.70 32.76
N ASP A 23 -10.74 4.96 32.47
CA ASP A 23 -11.23 5.38 31.15
C ASP A 23 -10.15 5.44 30.08
N ARG A 24 -8.88 5.59 30.50
CA ARG A 24 -7.71 5.68 29.62
C ARG A 24 -6.58 4.83 30.17
N HIS A 25 -6.14 3.86 29.40
CA HIS A 25 -5.09 2.94 29.81
C HIS A 25 -3.87 3.09 28.90
N ARG A 26 -2.67 3.08 29.50
CA ARG A 26 -1.41 3.13 28.76
C ARG A 26 -0.87 1.71 28.60
N VAL A 27 -0.67 1.27 27.36
CA VAL A 27 -0.12 -0.06 27.04
C VAL A 27 1.02 0.11 26.04
N LEU A 28 2.22 -0.39 26.37
CA LEU A 28 3.39 -0.36 25.47
C LEU A 28 3.68 1.04 24.90
N GLY A 29 3.39 2.10 25.65
CA GLY A 29 3.56 3.50 25.21
C GLY A 29 2.37 4.13 24.50
N PHE A 30 1.34 3.36 24.15
CA PHE A 30 0.10 3.83 23.53
C PHE A 30 -0.96 4.17 24.56
N TRP A 31 -1.77 5.19 24.29
CA TRP A 31 -2.91 5.56 25.13
C TRP A 31 -4.19 5.09 24.47
N LEU A 32 -4.86 4.13 25.08
CA LEU A 32 -6.13 3.59 24.61
C LEU A 32 -7.27 4.21 25.41
N GLY A 33 -8.30 4.70 24.73
CA GLY A 33 -9.59 5.09 25.35
C GLY A 33 -10.58 3.92 25.39
N ARG A 34 -11.63 4.02 26.22
CA ARG A 34 -12.67 2.99 26.40
C ARG A 34 -13.18 2.33 25.11
N ASP A 35 -13.29 3.09 24.03
CA ASP A 35 -13.78 2.64 22.72
C ASP A 35 -12.69 2.05 21.81
N LEU A 36 -11.52 1.70 22.36
CA LEU A 36 -10.30 1.33 21.62
C LEU A 36 -9.86 2.44 20.64
N SER A 37 -10.28 3.67 20.90
CA SER A 37 -9.98 4.84 20.07
C SER A 37 -8.67 5.50 20.53
N PHE A 38 -7.93 6.08 19.57
CA PHE A 38 -6.62 6.70 19.79
C PHE A 38 -6.53 8.25 19.72
N PRO A 39 -7.61 9.06 19.80
CA PRO A 39 -7.52 10.51 19.60
C PRO A 39 -6.63 11.18 20.65
N HIS A 40 -6.69 10.68 21.89
CA HIS A 40 -5.82 11.18 22.95
C HIS A 40 -4.33 10.89 22.69
N HIS A 41 -4.02 9.72 22.13
CA HIS A 41 -2.65 9.36 21.75
C HIS A 41 -2.13 10.28 20.64
N HIS A 42 -2.93 10.55 19.60
CA HIS A 42 -2.54 11.45 18.51
C HIS A 42 -2.25 12.88 19.00
N GLN A 43 -3.04 13.39 19.95
CA GLN A 43 -2.77 14.68 20.59
C GLN A 43 -1.45 14.69 21.36
N LEU A 44 -1.15 13.63 22.11
CA LEU A 44 0.12 13.52 22.85
C LEU A 44 1.32 13.39 21.92
N ALA A 45 1.21 12.60 20.85
CA ALA A 45 2.24 12.47 19.82
C ALA A 45 2.53 13.83 19.16
N SER A 46 1.47 14.54 18.76
CA SER A 46 1.57 15.89 18.19
C SER A 46 2.23 16.89 19.17
N LYS A 47 1.80 16.91 20.44
CA LYS A 47 2.40 17.76 21.48
C LYS A 47 3.89 17.46 21.70
N SER A 48 4.26 16.17 21.74
CA SER A 48 5.66 15.74 21.87
C SER A 48 6.50 16.22 20.68
N ALA A 49 5.99 16.02 19.47
CA ALA A 49 6.66 16.42 18.24
C ALA A 49 6.81 17.95 18.13
N PHE A 50 5.79 18.72 18.50
CA PHE A 50 5.87 20.18 18.55
C PHE A 50 6.89 20.68 19.58
N ARG A 51 7.01 20.02 20.74
CA ARG A 51 8.00 20.38 21.76
C ARG A 51 9.42 20.26 21.19
N VAL A 52 9.71 19.14 20.54
CA VAL A 52 10.99 18.88 19.88
C VAL A 52 11.22 19.88 18.75
N LEU A 53 10.23 20.11 17.88
CA LEU A 53 10.32 21.08 16.80
C LEU A 53 10.63 22.49 17.32
N ASN A 54 9.96 22.93 18.37
CA ASN A 54 10.17 24.26 18.95
C ASN A 54 11.56 24.41 19.60
N MET A 55 12.07 23.34 20.22
CA MET A 55 13.45 23.32 20.72
C MET A 55 14.44 23.49 19.57
N ILE A 56 14.27 22.72 18.49
CA ILE A 56 15.12 22.80 17.30
C ILE A 56 15.03 24.20 16.68
N ARG A 57 13.83 24.79 16.56
CA ARG A 57 13.65 26.16 16.05
C ARG A 57 14.36 27.24 16.87
N ARG A 58 14.60 27.01 18.16
CA ARG A 58 15.38 27.93 19.01
C ARG A 58 16.88 27.75 18.83
N SER A 59 17.32 26.55 18.50
CA SER A 59 18.73 26.22 18.28
C SER A 59 19.24 26.66 16.90
N PHE A 60 18.37 26.72 15.89
CA PHE A 60 18.73 27.11 14.52
C PHE A 60 18.07 28.43 14.11
N ARG A 61 18.85 29.34 13.51
CA ARG A 61 18.31 30.62 12.99
C ARG A 61 17.30 30.40 11.86
N CYS A 62 17.55 29.44 10.97
CA CYS A 62 16.55 28.84 10.10
C CYS A 62 17.00 27.48 9.57
N PHE A 63 16.08 26.73 8.96
CA PHE A 63 16.41 25.47 8.30
C PHE A 63 16.69 25.68 6.81
N PHE A 64 17.75 25.04 6.32
CA PHE A 64 18.05 24.91 4.90
C PHE A 64 17.32 23.70 4.30
N ARG A 65 17.08 23.74 2.99
CA ARG A 65 16.38 22.68 2.23
C ARG A 65 17.03 21.31 2.40
N ASP A 66 18.37 21.24 2.40
CA ASP A 66 19.11 19.98 2.45
C ASP A 66 19.23 19.41 3.87
N GLY A 67 19.32 20.29 4.89
CA GLY A 67 19.42 19.88 6.30
C GLY A 67 18.07 19.51 6.92
N PHE A 68 16.96 20.05 6.41
CA PHE A 68 15.64 19.82 6.97
C PHE A 68 15.21 18.35 6.98
N PRO A 69 15.33 17.56 5.88
CA PRO A 69 14.93 16.16 5.85
C PRO A 69 15.67 15.33 6.90
N ILE A 70 16.94 15.66 7.16
CA ILE A 70 17.77 15.00 8.17
C ILE A 70 17.22 15.31 9.57
N ILE A 71 17.12 16.58 9.94
CA ILE A 71 16.68 17.02 11.29
C ILE A 71 15.23 16.58 11.56
N PHE A 72 14.34 16.80 10.60
CA PHE A 72 12.96 16.38 10.73
C PHE A 72 12.85 14.86 10.79
N GLY A 73 13.63 14.15 9.97
CA GLY A 73 13.69 12.69 9.92
C GLY A 73 14.20 12.04 11.19
N THR A 74 15.19 12.62 11.86
CA THR A 74 15.81 12.07 13.06
C THR A 74 15.05 12.38 14.35
N TYR A 75 14.52 13.60 14.50
CA TYR A 75 13.95 14.03 15.79
C TYR A 75 12.43 14.08 15.82
N THR A 76 11.79 14.57 14.74
CA THR A 76 10.34 14.83 14.76
C THR A 76 9.55 13.68 14.15
N ARG A 77 10.03 13.12 13.03
CA ARG A 77 9.37 12.05 12.28
C ARG A 77 9.17 10.75 13.09
N PRO A 78 10.11 10.28 13.92
CA PRO A 78 9.91 9.04 14.69
C PRO A 78 8.74 9.14 15.66
N LEU A 79 8.54 10.31 16.27
CA LEU A 79 7.43 10.56 17.21
C LEU A 79 6.05 10.47 16.55
N LEU A 80 5.96 10.78 15.25
CA LEU A 80 4.72 10.70 14.48
C LEU A 80 4.50 9.33 13.83
N LYS A 81 5.59 8.61 13.52
CA LYS A 81 5.56 7.24 12.95
C LYS A 81 5.38 6.15 14.00
N TYR A 82 5.74 6.42 15.25
CA TYR A 82 5.70 5.42 16.31
C TYR A 82 4.31 4.79 16.42
N GLY A 83 4.28 3.46 16.33
CA GLY A 83 3.05 2.68 16.39
C GLY A 83 2.09 2.87 15.24
N SER A 84 2.54 3.27 14.04
CA SER A 84 1.67 3.36 12.87
C SER A 84 0.89 2.06 12.59
N GLN A 85 1.47 0.90 12.91
CA GLN A 85 0.86 -0.42 12.75
C GLN A 85 -0.29 -0.69 13.74
N VAL A 86 -0.23 -0.08 14.93
CA VAL A 86 -1.21 -0.30 16.02
C VAL A 86 -2.23 0.84 16.07
N VAL A 87 -1.81 2.04 15.69
CA VAL A 87 -2.53 3.30 15.90
C VAL A 87 -2.78 3.98 14.56
N HIS A 88 -3.98 3.76 14.03
CA HIS A 88 -4.45 4.39 12.79
C HIS A 88 -5.39 5.58 13.09
N PRO A 89 -5.09 6.81 12.62
CA PRO A 89 -6.02 7.93 12.73
C PRO A 89 -7.12 7.80 11.67
N GLY A 90 -8.21 7.12 12.02
CA GLY A 90 -9.36 6.96 11.12
C GLY A 90 -10.16 8.25 10.90
N LEU A 91 -10.06 9.23 11.81
CA LEU A 91 -10.79 10.50 11.70
C LEU A 91 -9.92 11.59 11.06
N VAL A 92 -10.54 12.39 10.18
CA VAL A 92 -9.89 13.53 9.52
C VAL A 92 -9.24 14.49 10.53
N ARG A 93 -9.91 14.78 11.64
CA ARG A 93 -9.38 15.63 12.71
C ARG A 93 -8.05 15.12 13.29
N ASP A 94 -7.92 13.80 13.44
CA ASP A 94 -6.74 13.18 14.06
C ASP A 94 -5.57 13.15 13.07
N ARG A 95 -5.86 12.94 11.79
CA ARG A 95 -4.92 13.12 10.68
C ARG A 95 -4.41 14.56 10.62
N GLU A 96 -5.31 15.55 10.69
CA GLU A 96 -4.96 16.97 10.67
C GLU A 96 -4.07 17.38 11.84
N ILE A 97 -4.32 16.85 13.05
CA ILE A 97 -3.50 17.14 14.25
C ILE A 97 -2.05 16.70 14.06
N LEU A 98 -1.83 15.58 13.38
CA LEU A 98 -0.49 15.06 13.10
C LEU A 98 0.14 15.77 11.90
N GLU A 99 -0.61 16.00 10.82
CA GLU A 99 -0.14 16.69 9.62
C GLU A 99 0.21 18.16 9.91
N ARG A 100 -0.45 18.79 10.89
CA ARG A 100 -0.13 20.14 11.37
C ARG A 100 1.32 20.25 11.85
N VAL A 101 1.87 19.21 12.45
CA VAL A 101 3.29 19.19 12.87
C VAL A 101 4.18 19.29 11.64
N GLN A 102 3.92 18.48 10.61
CA GLN A 102 4.69 18.55 9.36
C GLN A 102 4.57 19.92 8.69
N ARG A 103 3.36 20.46 8.59
CA ARG A 103 3.10 21.80 8.03
C ARG A 103 3.85 22.91 8.75
N ALA A 104 3.89 22.86 10.07
CA ALA A 104 4.64 23.83 10.86
C ALA A 104 6.16 23.67 10.68
N SER A 105 6.63 22.43 10.54
CA SER A 105 8.05 22.13 10.29
C SER A 105 8.50 22.60 8.91
N THR A 106 7.75 22.28 7.85
CA THR A 106 8.14 22.66 6.48
C THR A 106 8.12 24.17 6.28
N LYS A 107 7.17 24.88 6.91
CA LYS A 107 7.15 26.36 6.91
C LYS A 107 8.27 27.01 7.73
N ALA A 108 8.99 26.25 8.55
CA ALA A 108 10.14 26.76 9.28
C ALA A 108 11.41 26.85 8.41
N VAL A 109 11.39 26.23 7.22
CA VAL A 109 12.48 26.32 6.24
C VAL A 109 12.47 27.71 5.62
N CYS A 110 13.65 28.34 5.60
CA CYS A 110 13.85 29.73 5.15
C CYS A 110 13.15 29.98 3.79
N ASP A 111 13.42 29.09 2.82
CA ASP A 111 13.03 29.26 1.42
C ASP A 111 11.57 28.91 1.12
N LEU A 112 10.85 28.33 2.09
CA LEU A 112 9.52 27.74 1.87
C LEU A 112 8.42 28.38 2.71
N SER A 113 8.77 29.36 3.55
CA SER A 113 7.83 30.01 4.48
C SER A 113 6.63 30.67 3.81
N HIS A 114 6.84 31.26 2.62
CA HIS A 114 5.84 31.98 1.84
C HIS A 114 4.99 31.08 0.92
N LEU A 115 5.42 29.84 0.69
CA LEU A 115 4.76 28.94 -0.24
C LEU A 115 3.51 28.27 0.37
N PRO A 116 2.53 27.89 -0.48
CA PRO A 116 1.40 27.08 -0.04
C PRO A 116 1.91 25.73 0.46
N TYR A 117 1.28 25.19 1.51
CA TYR A 117 1.73 23.94 2.13
C TYR A 117 1.84 22.79 1.12
N HIS A 118 0.96 22.71 0.13
CA HIS A 118 0.92 21.61 -0.83
C HIS A 118 2.25 21.41 -1.59
N PHE A 119 2.97 22.50 -1.87
CA PHE A 119 4.23 22.45 -2.63
C PHE A 119 5.46 22.15 -1.74
N CYS A 120 5.41 22.49 -0.46
CA CYS A 120 6.58 22.40 0.43
C CYS A 120 7.10 20.94 0.62
N PRO A 121 6.26 19.92 0.85
CA PRO A 121 6.70 18.53 0.98
C PRO A 121 7.42 18.02 -0.26
N SER A 122 6.89 18.31 -1.46
CA SER A 122 7.52 17.94 -2.74
C SER A 122 8.88 18.62 -2.92
N LEU A 123 8.97 19.91 -2.59
CA LEU A 123 10.24 20.63 -2.62
C LEU A 123 11.25 20.13 -1.58
N LEU A 124 10.81 19.55 -0.45
CA LEU A 124 11.71 19.01 0.57
C LEU A 124 12.00 17.51 0.39
N ASN A 125 11.45 16.88 -0.65
CA ASN A 125 11.48 15.42 -0.85
C ASN A 125 10.98 14.66 0.40
N VAL A 126 9.92 15.18 1.02
CA VAL A 126 9.28 14.58 2.19
C VAL A 126 7.85 14.22 1.82
N TYR A 127 7.50 12.94 1.94
CA TYR A 127 6.12 12.50 1.74
C TYR A 127 5.17 13.02 2.84
N PRO A 128 3.88 13.24 2.52
CA PRO A 128 2.84 13.50 3.53
C PRO A 128 2.73 12.35 4.52
N LEU A 129 2.14 12.60 5.69
CA LEU A 129 2.06 11.59 6.76
C LEU A 129 1.24 10.37 6.35
N ASP A 130 0.12 10.56 5.66
CA ASP A 130 -0.75 9.46 5.24
C ASP A 130 -0.05 8.52 4.27
N LEU A 131 0.60 9.06 3.23
CA LEU A 131 1.31 8.25 2.25
C LEU A 131 2.46 7.43 2.88
N ARG A 132 3.14 7.99 3.89
CA ARG A 132 4.18 7.25 4.63
C ARG A 132 3.62 6.14 5.50
N ARG A 133 2.39 6.28 5.99
CA ARG A 133 1.72 5.21 6.74
C ARG A 133 1.31 4.09 5.80
N VAL A 134 0.70 4.42 4.67
CA VAL A 134 0.39 3.44 3.61
C VAL A 134 1.65 2.66 3.21
N GLY A 135 2.77 3.33 3.00
CA GLY A 135 4.04 2.65 2.71
C GLY A 135 4.54 1.75 3.86
N GLY A 136 4.31 2.14 5.12
CA GLY A 136 4.64 1.31 6.28
C GLY A 136 3.72 0.10 6.44
N ASP A 137 2.43 0.26 6.15
CA ASP A 137 1.43 -0.80 6.20
C ASP A 137 1.67 -1.81 5.06
N LEU A 138 2.00 -1.33 3.87
CA LEU A 138 2.40 -2.17 2.74
C LEU A 138 3.68 -2.95 3.04
N PHE A 139 4.68 -2.30 3.65
CA PHE A 139 5.90 -2.97 4.09
C PHE A 139 5.61 -4.07 5.14
N LEU A 140 4.74 -3.78 6.11
CA LEU A 140 4.31 -4.79 7.07
C LEU A 140 3.59 -5.95 6.37
N MET A 141 2.72 -5.66 5.40
CA MET A 141 2.02 -6.68 4.65
C MET A 141 3.00 -7.58 3.89
N PHE A 142 3.95 -6.98 3.17
CA PHE A 142 5.01 -7.70 2.47
C PHE A 142 5.80 -8.61 3.42
N HIS A 143 6.16 -8.10 4.60
CA HIS A 143 6.92 -8.87 5.57
C HIS A 143 6.12 -10.03 6.16
N LEU A 144 4.83 -9.82 6.43
CA LEU A 144 3.91 -10.88 6.85
C LEU A 144 3.79 -11.94 5.76
N PHE A 145 3.71 -11.55 4.49
CA PHE A 145 3.66 -12.50 3.38
C PHE A 145 4.94 -13.30 3.21
N ASP A 146 6.10 -12.65 3.28
CA ASP A 146 7.40 -13.34 3.26
C ASP A 146 7.52 -14.33 4.43
N SER A 147 7.07 -13.94 5.63
CA SER A 147 7.06 -14.83 6.79
C SER A 147 6.17 -16.08 6.57
N VAL A 148 4.98 -15.90 5.99
CA VAL A 148 4.07 -17.01 5.66
C VAL A 148 4.68 -17.92 4.60
N GLN A 149 5.39 -17.36 3.61
CA GLN A 149 6.05 -18.15 2.58
C GLN A 149 7.19 -19.00 3.15
N ASN A 150 8.00 -18.43 4.04
CA ASN A 150 9.11 -19.14 4.71
C ASN A 150 8.60 -20.21 5.69
N ASP A 151 7.49 -19.96 6.39
CA ASP A 151 6.86 -20.97 7.26
C ASP A 151 6.14 -22.07 6.47
N CYS A 152 5.68 -21.77 5.25
CA CYS A 152 4.99 -22.74 4.39
C CYS A 152 5.96 -23.67 3.65
N PHE A 153 7.17 -23.20 3.34
CA PHE A 153 8.15 -23.93 2.52
C PHE A 153 9.52 -23.98 3.17
N SER A 154 10.01 -25.20 3.42
CA SER A 154 11.41 -25.42 3.80
C SER A 154 12.20 -25.98 2.62
N VAL A 155 13.45 -25.55 2.50
CA VAL A 155 14.41 -26.22 1.60
C VAL A 155 14.80 -27.54 2.30
N GLY A 156 14.43 -28.67 1.72
CA GLY A 156 14.79 -29.97 2.26
C GLY A 156 16.30 -30.21 2.19
N PRO A 157 16.90 -31.00 3.10
CA PRO A 157 18.31 -31.34 3.02
C PRO A 157 18.61 -32.07 1.71
N ALA A 158 19.71 -31.69 1.04
CA ALA A 158 20.15 -32.27 -0.23
C ALA A 158 20.79 -33.65 -0.03
N SER A 159 20.06 -34.61 0.55
CA SER A 159 20.57 -35.95 0.87
C SER A 159 20.15 -37.03 -0.13
N SER A 160 19.42 -36.70 -1.20
CA SER A 160 19.05 -37.65 -2.26
C SER A 160 19.97 -37.52 -3.47
N LEU A 161 20.62 -38.63 -3.85
CA LEU A 161 21.39 -38.78 -5.09
C LEU A 161 20.51 -38.83 -6.36
N ARG A 162 19.18 -38.83 -6.21
CA ARG A 162 18.21 -38.76 -7.31
C ARG A 162 17.20 -37.63 -7.06
N GLY A 163 17.20 -36.64 -7.95
CA GLY A 163 16.30 -35.48 -7.91
C GLY A 163 17.04 -34.14 -7.91
N HIS A 164 16.31 -33.07 -8.22
CA HIS A 164 16.87 -31.72 -8.33
C HIS A 164 17.35 -31.18 -6.97
N PRO A 165 18.57 -30.59 -6.87
CA PRO A 165 19.18 -30.16 -5.61
C PRO A 165 18.43 -29.03 -4.87
N ARG A 166 17.48 -28.35 -5.54
CA ARG A 166 16.60 -27.31 -4.95
C ARG A 166 15.15 -27.78 -4.82
N LYS A 167 14.92 -28.95 -4.25
CA LYS A 167 13.55 -29.43 -3.97
C LYS A 167 13.04 -28.77 -2.68
N GLN A 168 12.15 -27.80 -2.80
CA GLN A 168 11.41 -27.27 -1.64
C GLN A 168 10.31 -28.23 -1.25
N THR A 169 10.23 -28.53 0.04
CA THR A 169 9.17 -29.34 0.65
C THR A 169 8.19 -28.41 1.35
N SER A 170 6.90 -28.53 1.02
CA SER A 170 5.86 -27.82 1.78
C SER A 170 5.77 -28.40 3.18
N VAL A 171 5.93 -27.56 4.19
CA VAL A 171 5.80 -27.93 5.62
C VAL A 171 4.32 -28.08 5.99
N MET A 172 3.43 -27.46 5.21
CA MET A 172 1.98 -27.45 5.44
C MET A 172 1.26 -28.62 4.79
N SER A 173 0.12 -29.00 5.40
CA SER A 173 -0.82 -30.00 4.85
C SER A 173 -1.31 -29.60 3.46
N GLU A 174 -1.36 -30.55 2.53
CA GLU A 174 -1.77 -30.32 1.14
C GLU A 174 -3.14 -29.66 1.02
N LYS A 175 -4.08 -29.97 1.93
CA LYS A 175 -5.41 -29.36 1.97
C LYS A 175 -5.35 -27.86 2.30
N LYS A 176 -4.44 -27.45 3.20
CA LYS A 176 -4.24 -26.04 3.55
C LYS A 176 -3.60 -25.28 2.39
N LEU A 177 -2.62 -25.89 1.73
CA LEU A 177 -1.97 -25.30 0.56
C LEU A 177 -2.95 -25.07 -0.60
N LEU A 178 -3.79 -26.07 -0.88
CA LEU A 178 -4.85 -25.98 -1.88
C LEU A 178 -5.87 -24.89 -1.52
N ALA A 179 -6.29 -24.80 -0.26
CA ALA A 179 -7.21 -23.76 0.20
C ALA A 179 -6.62 -22.34 0.04
N ILE A 180 -5.34 -22.16 0.39
CA ILE A 180 -4.65 -20.87 0.22
C ILE A 180 -4.57 -20.49 -1.26
N SER A 181 -4.14 -21.41 -2.13
CA SER A 181 -4.06 -21.17 -3.58
C SER A 181 -5.42 -20.86 -4.19
N PHE A 182 -6.48 -21.57 -3.76
CA PHE A 182 -7.85 -21.30 -4.17
C PHE A 182 -8.30 -19.89 -3.76
N CYS A 183 -8.06 -19.47 -2.53
CA CYS A 183 -8.39 -18.13 -2.06
C CYS A 183 -7.65 -17.04 -2.88
N TYR A 184 -6.37 -17.23 -3.19
CA TYR A 184 -5.62 -16.30 -4.03
C TYR A 184 -6.21 -16.20 -5.43
N LEU A 185 -6.56 -17.32 -6.06
CA LEU A 185 -7.14 -17.34 -7.40
C LEU A 185 -8.51 -16.63 -7.44
N VAL A 186 -9.33 -16.79 -6.40
CA VAL A 186 -10.59 -16.05 -6.28
C VAL A 186 -10.34 -14.55 -6.13
N LEU A 187 -9.36 -14.15 -5.33
CA LEU A 187 -9.02 -12.74 -5.11
C LEU A 187 -8.45 -12.09 -6.38
N ASP A 188 -7.66 -12.83 -7.15
CA ASP A 188 -7.09 -12.40 -8.42
C ASP A 188 -8.17 -12.14 -9.49
N ILE A 189 -9.11 -13.09 -9.64
CA ILE A 189 -10.27 -12.92 -10.54
C ILE A 189 -11.12 -11.72 -10.11
N PHE A 190 -11.31 -11.54 -8.80
CA PHE A 190 -12.08 -10.42 -8.27
C PHE A 190 -11.39 -9.07 -8.54
N ALA A 191 -10.07 -8.98 -8.35
CA ALA A 191 -9.30 -7.78 -8.65
C ALA A 191 -9.39 -7.39 -10.13
N PHE A 192 -9.22 -8.35 -11.04
CA PHE A 192 -9.39 -8.13 -12.48
C PHE A 192 -10.81 -7.68 -12.83
N SER A 193 -11.82 -8.29 -12.19
CA SER A 193 -13.24 -7.96 -12.42
C SER A 193 -13.61 -6.55 -11.93
N LEU A 194 -12.93 -6.02 -10.90
CA LEU A 194 -13.17 -4.65 -10.41
C LEU A 194 -12.59 -3.57 -11.32
N VAL A 195 -11.59 -3.89 -12.15
CA VAL A 195 -10.96 -2.93 -13.07
C VAL A 195 -11.79 -2.72 -14.34
N LEU A 196 -12.46 -3.76 -14.83
CA LEU A 196 -13.21 -3.72 -16.10
C LEU A 196 -14.30 -2.63 -16.16
N PRO A 197 -15.12 -2.38 -15.12
CA PRO A 197 -16.12 -1.32 -15.15
C PRO A 197 -15.53 0.10 -15.21
N TRP A 198 -14.28 0.28 -14.78
CA TRP A 198 -13.61 1.59 -14.72
C TRP A 198 -12.76 1.91 -15.96
N LEU A 199 -12.54 0.91 -16.81
CA LEU A 199 -11.79 0.99 -18.05
C LEU A 199 -12.33 2.01 -19.08
N PRO A 200 -13.66 2.21 -19.31
CA PRO A 200 -14.13 3.20 -20.27
C PRO A 200 -13.81 4.64 -19.84
N THR A 201 -13.99 4.99 -18.56
CA THR A 201 -13.62 6.32 -18.04
C THR A 201 -12.13 6.60 -18.11
N LEU A 202 -11.31 5.54 -18.03
CA LEU A 202 -9.87 5.64 -18.17
C LEU A 202 -9.48 5.95 -19.63
N PHE A 203 -10.12 5.33 -20.61
CA PHE A 203 -9.87 5.62 -22.02
C PHE A 203 -10.24 7.06 -22.40
N GLU A 204 -11.35 7.58 -21.87
CA GLU A 204 -11.76 8.97 -22.09
C GLU A 204 -10.71 9.97 -21.56
N PHE A 205 -10.14 9.71 -20.36
CA PHE A 205 -9.08 10.53 -19.80
C PHE A 205 -7.78 10.50 -20.64
N PHE A 206 -7.41 9.33 -21.17
CA PHE A 206 -6.23 9.20 -22.04
C PHE A 206 -6.46 9.74 -23.45
N GLU A 207 -7.71 9.87 -23.89
CA GLU A 207 -8.05 10.51 -25.16
C GLU A 207 -7.82 12.03 -25.15
N GLU A 208 -7.89 12.67 -23.97
CA GLU A 208 -7.70 14.11 -23.79
C GLU A 208 -6.22 14.54 -23.92
N LYS A 209 -5.26 13.61 -23.83
CA LYS A 209 -3.82 13.88 -24.06
C LYS A 209 -3.34 13.35 -25.43
N PRO A 210 -2.84 14.21 -26.33
CA PRO A 210 -2.42 13.80 -27.67
C PRO A 210 -1.02 13.14 -27.68
N ASP A 211 -0.89 11.98 -27.05
CA ASP A 211 0.37 11.22 -27.00
C ASP A 211 0.58 10.37 -28.27
N GLY A 212 1.82 9.95 -28.53
CA GLY A 212 2.19 9.09 -29.67
C GLY A 212 1.46 7.74 -29.67
N LEU A 213 1.13 7.20 -28.49
CA LEU A 213 0.38 5.97 -28.32
C LEU A 213 -1.07 6.10 -28.82
N HIS A 214 -1.70 7.26 -28.57
CA HIS A 214 -3.07 7.56 -29.04
C HIS A 214 -3.16 7.62 -30.57
N ARG A 215 -2.12 8.15 -31.23
CA ARG A 215 -2.04 8.12 -32.69
C ARG A 215 -1.92 6.71 -33.25
N PHE A 216 -1.17 5.84 -32.58
CA PHE A 216 -1.01 4.45 -32.98
C PHE A 216 -2.33 3.67 -32.80
N THR A 217 -3.01 3.81 -31.66
CA THR A 217 -4.30 3.16 -31.40
C THR A 217 -5.37 3.61 -32.39
N LYS A 218 -5.52 4.92 -32.63
CA LYS A 218 -6.46 5.44 -33.65
C LYS A 218 -6.15 4.95 -35.07
N THR A 219 -4.88 4.69 -35.39
CA THR A 219 -4.50 4.11 -36.69
C THR A 219 -4.96 2.66 -36.81
N ILE A 220 -4.85 1.87 -35.74
CA ILE A 220 -5.33 0.49 -35.72
C ILE A 220 -6.86 0.44 -35.77
N ILE A 221 -7.54 1.26 -34.96
CA ILE A 221 -9.00 1.36 -34.96
C ILE A 221 -9.53 1.71 -36.35
N ARG A 222 -8.94 2.70 -37.03
CA ARG A 222 -9.34 3.07 -38.39
C ARG A 222 -9.15 1.94 -39.40
N ARG A 223 -8.07 1.17 -39.28
CA ARG A 223 -7.85 -0.02 -40.15
C ARG A 223 -8.89 -1.09 -39.90
N VAL A 224 -9.16 -1.42 -38.64
CA VAL A 224 -10.17 -2.41 -38.26
C VAL A 224 -11.57 -1.96 -38.67
N SER A 225 -11.91 -0.70 -38.45
CA SER A 225 -13.18 -0.10 -38.86
C SER A 225 -13.36 -0.06 -40.37
N SER A 226 -12.29 0.17 -41.15
CA SER A 226 -12.33 0.15 -42.62
C SER A 226 -12.53 -1.25 -43.20
N VAL A 227 -12.12 -2.29 -42.47
CA VAL A 227 -12.32 -3.69 -42.85
C VAL A 227 -13.73 -4.16 -42.51
N LEU A 228 -14.34 -3.60 -41.46
CA LEU A 228 -15.67 -3.99 -40.96
C LEU A 228 -16.82 -3.13 -41.51
N SER A 229 -16.57 -2.14 -42.37
CA SER A 229 -17.58 -1.24 -42.98
C SER A 229 -18.59 -0.67 -41.97
N ILE A 230 -18.11 -0.21 -40.80
CA ILE A 230 -18.96 0.28 -39.71
C ILE A 230 -19.34 1.75 -39.94
N GLU A 231 -20.64 2.04 -39.92
CA GLU A 231 -21.24 3.33 -40.31
C GLU A 231 -21.21 4.41 -39.20
N ASN A 232 -20.75 4.07 -37.98
CA ASN A 232 -20.74 5.00 -36.85
C ASN A 232 -19.53 4.79 -35.89
N PRO A 233 -18.37 5.44 -36.11
CA PRO A 233 -17.12 5.10 -35.41
C PRO A 233 -17.07 5.51 -33.93
N ALA A 234 -17.72 6.61 -33.54
CA ALA A 234 -17.52 7.20 -32.21
C ALA A 234 -18.08 6.38 -31.03
N SER A 235 -19.07 5.50 -31.25
CA SER A 235 -19.68 4.71 -30.18
C SER A 235 -18.97 3.39 -29.90
N TRP A 236 -18.16 2.91 -30.86
CA TRP A 236 -17.49 1.61 -30.78
C TRP A 236 -16.00 1.72 -30.47
N ASP A 237 -15.42 2.93 -30.48
CA ASP A 237 -13.99 3.15 -30.20
C ASP A 237 -13.56 2.55 -28.85
N ASN A 238 -14.35 2.74 -27.78
CA ASN A 238 -14.09 2.16 -26.46
C ASN A 238 -14.18 0.63 -26.44
N VAL A 239 -15.09 0.05 -27.22
CA VAL A 239 -15.29 -1.41 -27.32
C VAL A 239 -14.14 -2.06 -28.07
N VAL A 240 -13.73 -1.46 -29.20
CA VAL A 240 -12.58 -1.92 -30.00
C VAL A 240 -11.28 -1.78 -29.21
N MET A 241 -11.12 -0.69 -28.45
CA MET A 241 -9.99 -0.50 -27.54
C MET A 241 -9.95 -1.57 -26.45
N GLY A 242 -11.09 -1.90 -25.83
CA GLY A 242 -11.19 -3.01 -24.89
C GLY A 242 -10.81 -4.36 -25.51
N GLY A 243 -11.23 -4.61 -26.76
CA GLY A 243 -10.85 -5.81 -27.52
C GLY A 243 -9.35 -5.88 -27.85
N LEU A 244 -8.73 -4.74 -28.16
CA LEU A 244 -7.29 -4.67 -28.44
C LEU A 244 -6.47 -4.89 -27.17
N VAL A 245 -6.87 -4.28 -26.05
CA VAL A 245 -6.21 -4.47 -24.75
C VAL A 245 -6.32 -5.92 -24.28
N THR A 246 -7.49 -6.55 -24.41
CA THR A 246 -7.68 -7.97 -24.04
C THR A 246 -6.88 -8.92 -24.93
N SER A 247 -6.76 -8.62 -26.23
CA SER A 247 -5.91 -9.40 -27.15
C SER A 247 -4.41 -9.29 -26.78
N ALA A 248 -3.94 -8.08 -26.48
CA ALA A 248 -2.57 -7.86 -26.00
C ALA A 248 -2.31 -8.58 -24.67
N PHE A 249 -3.27 -8.49 -23.73
CA PHE A 249 -3.22 -9.21 -22.45
C PHE A 249 -3.14 -10.73 -22.66
N SER A 250 -3.95 -11.28 -23.56
CA SER A 250 -3.92 -12.72 -23.89
C SER A 250 -2.57 -13.16 -24.49
N LEU A 251 -1.95 -12.34 -25.35
CA LEU A 251 -0.63 -12.62 -25.90
C LEU A 251 0.46 -12.60 -24.82
N CYS A 252 0.47 -11.57 -23.96
CA CYS A 252 1.39 -11.49 -22.83
C CYS A 252 1.20 -12.66 -21.86
N HIS A 253 -0.06 -13.02 -21.57
CA HIS A 253 -0.37 -14.16 -20.71
C HIS A 253 0.09 -15.50 -21.32
N CYS A 254 -0.06 -15.68 -22.63
CA CYS A 254 0.45 -16.85 -23.34
C CYS A 254 1.98 -16.98 -23.21
N LEU A 255 2.71 -15.90 -23.52
CA LEU A 255 4.18 -15.87 -23.39
C LEU A 255 4.61 -16.10 -21.93
N SER A 256 3.95 -15.46 -20.98
CA SER A 256 4.21 -15.64 -19.56
C SER A 256 3.96 -17.08 -19.12
N SER A 257 2.89 -17.72 -19.60
CA SER A 257 2.61 -19.13 -19.29
C SER A 257 3.67 -20.07 -19.84
N THR A 258 4.20 -19.82 -21.04
CA THR A 258 5.29 -20.64 -21.60
C THR A 258 6.58 -20.49 -20.78
N VAL A 259 6.93 -19.25 -20.41
CA VAL A 259 8.11 -18.98 -19.58
C VAL A 259 7.94 -19.55 -18.17
N ALA A 260 6.77 -19.38 -17.55
CA ALA A 260 6.45 -19.93 -16.24
C ALA A 260 6.48 -21.45 -16.25
N GLY A 261 5.98 -22.10 -17.31
CA GLY A 261 6.07 -23.55 -17.50
C GLY A 261 7.52 -24.03 -17.56
N ALA A 262 8.35 -23.39 -18.39
CA ALA A 262 9.78 -23.72 -18.50
C ALA A 262 10.54 -23.49 -17.17
N LEU A 263 10.26 -22.40 -16.46
CA LEU A 263 10.84 -22.13 -15.15
C LEU A 263 10.34 -23.13 -14.09
N SER A 264 9.09 -23.58 -14.18
CA SER A 264 8.50 -24.58 -13.30
C SER A 264 9.06 -25.99 -13.49
N ASP A 265 9.69 -26.27 -14.62
CA ASP A 265 10.39 -27.53 -14.84
C ASP A 265 11.81 -27.48 -14.24
N LEU A 266 12.40 -26.27 -14.11
CA LEU A 266 13.70 -26.03 -13.48
C LEU A 266 13.62 -25.91 -11.95
N TYR A 267 12.59 -25.22 -11.46
CA TYR A 267 12.30 -25.05 -10.03
C TYR A 267 11.01 -25.79 -9.71
N SER A 268 10.99 -26.59 -8.63
CA SER A 268 9.83 -27.42 -8.28
C SER A 268 8.47 -26.69 -8.42
N ARG A 269 7.44 -27.37 -8.96
CA ARG A 269 6.12 -26.79 -9.30
C ARG A 269 5.42 -26.01 -8.17
N ARG A 270 5.51 -26.50 -6.93
CA ARG A 270 4.77 -25.96 -5.77
C ARG A 270 5.25 -24.57 -5.30
N PRO A 271 6.55 -24.33 -5.07
CA PRO A 271 7.04 -23.00 -4.72
C PRO A 271 6.96 -22.01 -5.89
N LEU A 272 7.12 -22.49 -7.13
CA LEU A 272 7.09 -21.60 -8.28
C LEU A 272 5.69 -21.06 -8.54
N LEU A 273 4.64 -21.86 -8.33
CA LEU A 273 3.25 -21.39 -8.39
C LEU A 273 3.00 -20.23 -7.42
N ILE A 274 3.52 -20.30 -6.20
CA ILE A 274 3.30 -19.25 -5.19
C ILE A 274 4.21 -18.04 -5.44
N SER A 275 5.46 -18.24 -5.86
CA SER A 275 6.31 -17.10 -6.24
C SER A 275 5.80 -16.39 -7.50
N LEU A 276 5.25 -17.15 -8.45
CA LEU A 276 4.74 -16.62 -9.71
C LEU A 276 3.35 -15.99 -9.54
N GLN A 277 2.59 -16.35 -8.51
CA GLN A 277 1.37 -15.65 -8.09
C GLN A 277 1.66 -14.26 -7.47
N VAL A 278 2.86 -14.05 -6.91
CA VAL A 278 3.26 -12.78 -6.28
C VAL A 278 3.76 -11.75 -7.30
N THR A 279 4.41 -12.18 -8.39
CA THR A 279 4.95 -11.31 -9.45
C THR A 279 3.91 -10.49 -10.25
N PRO A 280 2.77 -11.03 -10.72
CA PRO A 280 1.76 -10.27 -11.47
C PRO A 280 0.97 -9.32 -10.56
N GLN A 281 0.69 -9.69 -9.30
CA GLN A 281 0.08 -8.77 -8.33
C GLN A 281 1.00 -7.60 -7.98
N SER A 282 2.31 -7.82 -7.96
CA SER A 282 3.29 -6.73 -7.86
C SER A 282 3.22 -5.78 -9.05
N PHE A 283 2.94 -6.29 -10.26
CA PHE A 283 2.82 -5.48 -11.46
C PHE A 283 1.48 -4.74 -11.53
N GLU A 284 0.35 -5.38 -11.17
CA GLU A 284 -0.96 -4.74 -11.10
C GLU A 284 -1.06 -3.73 -9.95
N LEU A 285 -0.47 -4.01 -8.78
CA LEU A 285 -0.39 -3.04 -7.69
C LEU A 285 0.52 -1.86 -8.05
N ASN A 286 1.64 -2.08 -8.75
CA ASN A 286 2.46 -0.97 -9.26
C ASN A 286 1.74 -0.18 -10.36
N PHE A 287 0.91 -0.81 -11.19
CA PHE A 287 0.10 -0.16 -12.22
C PHE A 287 -1.06 0.65 -11.61
N LEU A 288 -1.77 0.11 -10.62
CA LEU A 288 -2.76 0.83 -9.82
C LEU A 288 -2.12 1.95 -9.00
N PHE A 289 -0.93 1.74 -8.44
CA PHE A 289 -0.17 2.79 -7.76
C PHE A 289 0.21 3.90 -8.74
N SER A 290 0.65 3.56 -9.95
CA SER A 290 0.94 4.53 -11.01
C SER A 290 -0.31 5.32 -11.43
N LEU A 291 -1.47 4.66 -11.58
CA LEU A 291 -2.74 5.30 -11.93
C LEU A 291 -3.32 6.19 -10.82
N VAL A 292 -3.24 5.74 -9.56
CA VAL A 292 -3.65 6.54 -8.39
C VAL A 292 -2.71 7.73 -8.19
N TYR A 293 -1.40 7.53 -8.38
CA TYR A 293 -0.40 8.60 -8.30
C TYR A 293 -0.56 9.62 -9.44
N LEU A 294 -0.94 9.17 -10.66
CA LEU A 294 -1.26 10.07 -11.78
C LEU A 294 -2.54 10.89 -11.52
N ARG A 295 -3.53 10.31 -10.84
CA ARG A 295 -4.77 11.00 -10.48
C ARG A 295 -4.54 12.08 -9.42
N GLU A 296 -3.67 11.83 -8.43
CA GLU A 296 -3.36 12.84 -7.39
C GLU A 296 -2.34 13.90 -7.83
N THR A 297 -1.64 13.72 -8.94
CA THR A 297 -0.74 14.75 -9.50
C THR A 297 -1.44 15.71 -10.47
N ILE A 298 -2.72 15.49 -10.80
CA ILE A 298 -3.47 16.26 -11.81
C ILE A 298 -4.72 16.97 -11.22
N VAL A 299 -4.90 16.96 -9.90
CA VAL A 299 -5.84 17.84 -9.18
C VAL A 299 -5.07 18.76 -8.25
#